data_AF-A0A9F5MUP5-F1
#
_entry.id   AF-A0A9F5MUP5-F1
#
_cell.length_a   1.000
_cell.length_b   1.000
_cell.length_c   1.000
_cell.angle_alpha   90.00
_cell.angle_beta   90.00
_cell.angle_gamma   90.00
#
_symmetry.space_group_name_H-M   'P 1'
#
loop_
_entity.id
_entity.type
_entity.pdbx_description
1 polymer ?
#
loop_
_entity_poly.entity_id
_entity_poly.type
_entity_poly.pdbx_seq_one_letter_code
_entity_poly.pdbx_strand_id
1 'polypeptide(L)'
;MLSMTRFALGTRILGLSLRGKSSLAATMAKYRKMWKPTEPQNWALDYQEKYIPFSKNQLVDALVKEFHSSNREERLSFLQFVSQVDSSLVPHYYSVLEQLKTLYTPINPDRDTLQEFYLTDAERLTKEQDVLARMEPLLDQANFNKLSKEALAYALIVNHPHDEVQVTVNLDQYEYITFWALGQRIGPLRVMTATRAQRRGFFGTARIPADRHYFKRVIVAARTKNAHLVLKCFKDIPLEGLEQLLPSVKVRTSIFYRALLNTMLMVFGQRRNIHSLELVHMLYYRSTSNNSELLDALTLRAQEEHAKEVILAHSFLLRCHPQHQHPLPKETGVETDSKPVEHLREQVEAWLRLHSGLEINFCAERACKHLKELGIRGAAYPVIR
;
A
#
# COMPACT_ATOMS: atom_id res chain seq x y z
N MET A 1 -52.67 -1.49 -5.89
CA MET A 1 -51.63 -1.09 -6.85
C MET A 1 -50.79 -0.01 -6.22
N LEU A 2 -49.53 -0.28 -5.90
CA LEU A 2 -48.43 0.69 -5.78
C LEU A 2 -47.16 -0.12 -5.47
N SER A 3 -46.54 -0.57 -6.54
CA SER A 3 -45.19 -1.14 -6.55
C SER A 3 -44.21 0.00 -6.33
N MET A 4 -43.54 0.02 -5.18
CA MET A 4 -42.35 0.85 -4.97
C MET A 4 -41.12 -0.03 -5.15
N THR A 5 -40.60 -0.03 -6.38
CA THR A 5 -39.28 -0.54 -6.73
C THR A 5 -38.20 0.31 -6.07
N ARG A 6 -37.59 -0.20 -4.99
CA ARG A 6 -36.32 0.31 -4.47
C ARG A 6 -35.19 -0.22 -5.34
N PHE A 7 -34.65 0.62 -6.22
CA PHE A 7 -33.32 0.44 -6.80
C PHE A 7 -32.28 0.66 -5.69
N ALA A 8 -31.73 -0.42 -5.16
CA ALA A 8 -30.53 -0.37 -4.33
C ALA A 8 -29.30 -0.65 -5.23
N LEU A 9 -28.70 0.41 -5.78
CA LEU A 9 -27.33 0.34 -6.29
C LEU A 9 -26.39 0.29 -5.08
N GLY A 10 -26.11 -0.91 -4.61
CA GLY A 10 -25.04 -1.17 -3.65
C GLY A 10 -23.73 -1.35 -4.40
N THR A 11 -22.85 -0.36 -4.31
CA THR A 11 -21.44 -0.45 -4.72
C THR A 11 -20.75 -1.49 -3.85
N ARG A 12 -20.77 -2.77 -4.27
CA ARG A 12 -20.08 -3.87 -3.57
C ARG A 12 -18.57 -3.73 -3.76
N ILE A 13 -17.85 -3.53 -2.66
CA ILE A 13 -16.39 -3.56 -2.61
C ILE A 13 -15.89 -4.93 -3.12
N LEU A 14 -15.01 -4.89 -4.12
CA LEU A 14 -14.40 -6.06 -4.75
C LEU A 14 -13.27 -6.61 -3.86
N GLY A 15 -13.62 -7.24 -2.75
CA GLY A 15 -12.89 -8.41 -2.28
C GLY A 15 -13.16 -9.59 -3.22
N LEU A 16 -12.28 -10.59 -3.27
CA LEU A 16 -12.54 -11.81 -4.05
C LEU A 16 -13.76 -12.56 -3.45
N SER A 17 -14.97 -12.30 -3.96
CA SER A 17 -16.14 -13.13 -3.68
C SER A 17 -15.90 -14.58 -4.14
N LEU A 18 -16.78 -15.54 -3.81
CA LEU A 18 -16.71 -16.91 -4.35
C LEU A 18 -16.54 -16.93 -5.89
N ARG A 19 -17.18 -15.99 -6.60
CA ARG A 19 -17.02 -15.76 -8.06
C ARG A 19 -15.66 -15.15 -8.43
N GLY A 20 -15.11 -14.33 -7.55
CA GLY A 20 -13.74 -13.82 -7.65
C GLY A 20 -12.69 -14.91 -7.52
N LYS A 21 -12.85 -15.87 -6.59
CA LYS A 21 -11.91 -16.99 -6.40
C LYS A 21 -11.84 -17.90 -7.62
N SER A 22 -12.99 -18.28 -8.19
CA SER A 22 -13.03 -19.11 -9.40
C SER A 22 -12.41 -18.39 -10.60
N SER A 23 -12.62 -17.07 -10.70
CA SER A 23 -11.95 -16.22 -11.69
C SER A 23 -10.43 -16.14 -11.47
N LEU A 24 -9.95 -15.96 -10.22
CA LEU A 24 -8.52 -15.94 -9.91
C LEU A 24 -7.86 -17.30 -10.23
N ALA A 25 -8.49 -18.40 -9.83
CA ALA A 25 -8.02 -19.75 -10.11
C ALA A 25 -7.93 -20.02 -11.63
N ALA A 26 -8.90 -19.54 -12.41
CA ALA A 26 -8.87 -19.62 -13.87
C ALA A 26 -7.71 -18.81 -14.47
N THR A 27 -7.47 -17.58 -13.98
CA THR A 27 -6.34 -16.76 -14.41
C THR A 27 -4.99 -17.40 -14.03
N MET A 28 -4.87 -17.96 -12.82
CA MET A 28 -3.69 -18.72 -12.41
C MET A 28 -3.46 -19.95 -13.31
N ALA A 29 -4.53 -20.66 -13.70
CA ALA A 29 -4.44 -21.78 -14.63
C ALA A 29 -3.95 -21.35 -16.03
N LYS A 30 -4.33 -20.14 -16.49
CA LYS A 30 -3.80 -19.55 -17.73
C LYS A 30 -2.29 -19.32 -17.62
N TYR A 31 -1.82 -18.67 -16.55
CA TYR A 31 -0.39 -18.44 -16.33
C TYR A 31 0.43 -19.73 -16.18
N ARG A 32 -0.12 -20.77 -15.54
CA ARG A 32 0.55 -22.09 -15.42
C ARG A 32 0.80 -22.78 -16.75
N LYS A 33 0.00 -22.50 -17.78
CA LYS A 33 0.18 -23.05 -19.12
C LYS A 33 1.28 -22.34 -19.91
N MET A 34 1.74 -21.18 -19.45
CA MET A 34 2.81 -20.42 -20.09
C MET A 34 4.17 -20.96 -19.65
N TRP A 35 5.06 -21.23 -20.62
CA TRP A 35 6.42 -21.69 -20.33
C TRP A 35 7.27 -20.62 -19.62
N LYS A 36 7.00 -19.33 -19.91
CA LYS A 36 7.50 -18.16 -19.19
C LYS A 36 6.37 -17.15 -19.04
N PRO A 37 5.74 -17.04 -17.85
CA PRO A 37 4.72 -16.03 -17.60
C PRO A 37 5.31 -14.64 -17.84
N THR A 38 4.58 -13.79 -18.56
CA THR A 38 4.92 -12.37 -18.75
C THR A 38 4.11 -11.50 -17.80
N GLU A 39 4.71 -10.38 -17.37
CA GLU A 39 4.03 -9.40 -16.53
C GLU A 39 2.71 -8.92 -17.17
N PRO A 40 1.67 -8.65 -16.37
CA PRO A 40 0.45 -8.01 -16.83
C PRO A 40 0.72 -6.69 -17.56
N GLN A 41 -0.20 -6.33 -18.45
CA GLN A 41 -0.12 -5.09 -19.21
C GLN A 41 -0.18 -3.88 -18.26
N ASN A 42 0.63 -2.85 -18.51
CA ASN A 42 0.75 -1.62 -17.69
C ASN A 42 1.22 -1.80 -16.24
N TRP A 43 1.81 -2.96 -15.88
CA TRP A 43 2.28 -3.22 -14.52
C TRP A 43 3.09 -2.07 -13.89
N ALA A 44 4.06 -1.53 -14.62
CA ALA A 44 4.93 -0.45 -14.14
C ALA A 44 4.16 0.85 -13.86
N LEU A 45 3.09 1.13 -14.61
CA LEU A 45 2.24 2.30 -14.42
C LEU A 45 1.25 2.08 -13.27
N ASP A 46 0.61 0.91 -13.22
CA ASP A 46 -0.40 0.57 -12.22
C ASP A 46 0.18 0.50 -10.80
N TYR A 47 1.45 0.09 -10.68
CA TYR A 47 2.15 -0.05 -9.40
C TYR A 47 3.31 0.93 -9.23
N GLN A 48 3.28 2.04 -9.95
CA GLN A 48 4.20 3.15 -9.72
C GLN A 48 4.04 3.66 -8.27
N GLU A 49 5.15 3.97 -7.63
CA GLU A 49 5.16 4.42 -6.24
C GLU A 49 4.54 5.81 -6.13
N LYS A 50 3.54 5.96 -5.25
CA LYS A 50 2.91 7.25 -4.94
C LYS A 50 3.42 7.86 -3.62
N TYR A 51 4.11 7.06 -2.83
CA TYR A 51 4.59 7.45 -1.51
C TYR A 51 5.72 8.48 -1.58
N ILE A 52 5.59 9.55 -0.80
CA ILE A 52 6.58 10.63 -0.73
C ILE A 52 7.63 10.27 0.34
N PRO A 53 8.88 9.96 -0.04
CA PRO A 53 9.90 9.38 0.83
C PRO A 53 10.62 10.41 1.71
N PHE A 54 9.90 11.44 2.15
CA PHE A 54 10.38 12.47 3.06
C PHE A 54 9.55 12.41 4.35
N SER A 55 10.15 12.66 5.50
CA SER A 55 9.33 13.07 6.65
C SER A 55 8.74 14.46 6.37
N LYS A 56 7.59 14.78 6.97
CA LYS A 56 7.00 16.12 6.82
C LYS A 56 7.99 17.24 7.16
N ASN A 57 8.77 17.08 8.23
CA ASN A 57 9.76 18.09 8.63
C ASN A 57 10.90 18.22 7.61
N GLN A 58 11.41 17.10 7.09
CA GLN A 58 12.44 17.12 6.05
C GLN A 58 11.94 17.83 4.79
N LEU A 59 10.68 17.58 4.41
CA LEU A 59 10.04 18.22 3.27
C LEU A 59 9.93 19.74 3.48
N VAL A 60 9.40 20.17 4.62
CA VAL A 60 9.27 21.59 4.98
C VAL A 60 10.64 22.28 4.99
N ASP A 61 11.66 21.66 5.59
CA ASP A 61 13.02 22.21 5.63
C ASP A 61 13.63 22.34 4.24
N ALA A 62 13.40 21.37 3.35
CA ALA A 62 13.86 21.42 1.96
C ALA A 62 13.18 22.58 1.21
N LEU A 63 11.86 22.70 1.33
CA LEU A 63 11.09 23.77 0.69
C LEU A 63 11.45 25.15 1.22
N VAL A 64 11.70 25.30 2.53
CA VAL A 64 12.18 26.57 3.11
C VAL A 64 13.53 26.96 2.55
N LYS A 65 14.47 26.01 2.45
CA LYS A 65 15.80 26.28 1.90
C LYS A 65 15.76 26.68 0.42
N GLU A 66 14.90 26.05 -0.36
CA GLU A 66 14.82 26.26 -1.80
C GLU A 66 13.99 27.49 -2.18
N PHE A 67 12.85 27.71 -1.53
CA PHE A 67 11.89 28.74 -1.93
C PHE A 67 11.81 29.95 -1.00
N HIS A 68 12.17 29.80 0.28
CA HIS A 68 11.98 30.85 1.31
C HIS A 68 13.27 31.20 2.06
N SER A 69 14.43 31.06 1.41
CA SER A 69 15.73 31.34 2.02
C SER A 69 16.02 32.84 2.18
N SER A 70 15.48 33.67 1.28
CA SER A 70 15.77 35.11 1.22
C SER A 70 14.76 36.00 1.95
N ASN A 71 13.49 35.61 2.01
CA ASN A 71 12.41 36.43 2.58
C ASN A 71 11.85 35.84 3.89
N ARG A 72 12.04 36.56 5.00
CA ARG A 72 11.59 36.13 6.34
C ARG A 72 10.07 36.12 6.49
N GLU A 73 9.36 37.06 5.85
CA GLU A 73 7.90 37.15 5.96
C GLU A 73 7.21 36.01 5.23
N GLU A 74 7.65 35.72 4.00
CA GLU A 74 7.19 34.55 3.24
C GLU A 74 7.47 33.24 3.98
N ARG A 75 8.65 33.11 4.60
CA ARG A 75 8.98 31.94 5.43
C ARG A 75 8.00 31.77 6.59
N LEU A 76 7.67 32.85 7.31
CA LEU A 76 6.72 32.79 8.42
C LEU A 76 5.31 32.45 7.92
N SER A 77 4.87 33.05 6.82
CA SER A 77 3.59 32.74 6.18
C SER A 77 3.50 31.27 5.75
N PHE A 78 4.57 30.72 5.18
CA PHE A 78 4.64 29.31 4.79
C PHE A 78 4.54 28.37 6.00
N LEU A 79 5.27 28.65 7.09
CA LEU A 79 5.19 27.85 8.32
C LEU A 79 3.82 27.93 8.99
N GLN A 80 3.17 29.10 8.94
CA GLN A 80 1.80 29.25 9.41
C GLN A 80 0.82 28.42 8.56
N PHE A 81 1.00 28.42 7.24
CA PHE A 81 0.22 27.58 6.33
C PHE A 81 0.40 26.09 6.65
N VAL A 82 1.63 25.60 6.86
CA VAL A 82 1.90 24.21 7.26
C VAL A 82 1.13 23.84 8.54
N SER A 83 1.14 24.73 9.54
CA SER A 83 0.38 24.55 10.79
C SER A 83 -1.14 24.51 10.56
N GLN A 84 -1.64 25.32 9.62
CA GLN A 84 -3.05 25.34 9.23
C GLN A 84 -3.48 24.04 8.55
N VAL A 85 -2.64 23.48 7.67
CA VAL A 85 -2.87 22.18 7.03
C VAL A 85 -2.93 21.07 8.07
N ASP A 86 -2.02 21.05 9.03
CA ASP A 86 -2.06 20.05 10.10
C ASP A 86 -3.37 20.15 10.91
N SER A 87 -3.74 21.37 11.27
CA SER A 87 -4.96 21.64 12.06
C SER A 87 -6.25 21.28 11.30
N SER A 88 -6.27 21.39 9.97
CA SER A 88 -7.44 21.01 9.17
C SER A 88 -7.59 19.49 9.00
N LEU A 89 -6.47 18.75 8.93
CA LEU A 89 -6.49 17.31 8.67
C LEU A 89 -6.77 16.47 9.91
N VAL A 90 -6.24 16.86 11.08
CA VAL A 90 -6.35 16.07 12.32
C VAL A 90 -7.79 15.67 12.65
N PRO A 91 -8.79 16.58 12.67
CA PRO A 91 -10.16 16.20 13.01
C PRO A 91 -10.78 15.20 12.01
N HIS A 92 -10.48 15.36 10.73
CA HIS A 92 -10.99 14.48 9.68
C HIS A 92 -10.48 13.05 9.87
N TYR A 93 -9.16 12.87 9.97
CA TYR A 93 -8.57 11.53 10.11
C TYR A 93 -8.86 10.90 11.48
N TYR A 94 -8.96 11.70 12.54
CA TYR A 94 -9.42 11.20 13.85
C TYR A 94 -10.82 10.61 13.76
N SER A 95 -11.77 11.31 13.12
CA SER A 95 -13.14 10.81 12.94
C SER A 95 -13.18 9.55 12.08
N VAL A 96 -12.35 9.49 11.02
CA VAL A 96 -12.24 8.29 10.17
C VAL A 96 -11.74 7.09 10.98
N LEU A 97 -10.71 7.30 11.82
CA LEU A 97 -10.15 6.26 12.67
C LEU A 97 -11.16 5.77 13.71
N GLU A 98 -11.87 6.69 14.36
CA GLU A 98 -12.90 6.35 15.36
C GLU A 98 -14.00 5.48 14.73
N GLN A 99 -14.53 5.89 13.57
CA GLN A 99 -15.52 5.09 12.83
C GLN A 99 -15.00 3.70 12.47
N LEU A 100 -13.74 3.60 12.04
CA LEU A 100 -13.12 2.32 11.67
C LEU A 100 -12.91 1.42 12.90
N LYS A 101 -12.52 1.99 14.03
CA LYS A 101 -12.43 1.28 15.33
C LYS A 101 -13.79 0.78 15.77
N THR A 102 -14.83 1.60 15.74
CA THR A 102 -16.20 1.18 16.09
C THR A 102 -16.68 0.00 15.25
N LEU A 103 -16.38 -0.01 13.95
CA LEU A 103 -16.72 -1.13 13.06
C LEU A 103 -15.90 -2.40 13.35
N TYR A 104 -14.62 -2.25 13.72
CA TYR A 104 -13.72 -3.37 13.97
C TYR A 104 -13.86 -4.01 15.37
N THR A 105 -14.13 -3.22 16.41
CA THR A 105 -14.28 -3.69 17.81
C THR A 105 -15.16 -4.95 17.96
N PRO A 106 -16.36 -5.05 17.37
CA PRO A 106 -17.21 -6.23 17.57
C PRO A 106 -16.68 -7.51 16.91
N ILE A 107 -15.77 -7.40 15.92
CA ILE A 107 -15.18 -8.55 15.22
C ILE A 107 -13.74 -8.85 15.64
N ASN A 108 -13.13 -8.01 16.50
CA ASN A 108 -11.75 -8.19 16.97
C ASN A 108 -11.59 -9.54 17.70
N PRO A 109 -10.74 -10.46 17.21
CA PRO A 109 -10.42 -11.72 17.90
C PRO A 109 -9.53 -11.49 19.12
N ASP A 110 -8.67 -10.46 19.09
CA ASP A 110 -7.70 -10.12 20.13
C ASP A 110 -8.24 -8.99 21.01
N ARG A 111 -9.49 -9.10 21.45
CA ARG A 111 -10.09 -8.07 22.31
C ARG A 111 -9.66 -8.26 23.76
N ASP A 112 -9.26 -7.18 24.41
CA ASP A 112 -9.06 -7.14 25.86
C ASP A 112 -10.35 -6.73 26.61
N THR A 113 -11.37 -6.28 25.89
CA THR A 113 -12.65 -5.83 26.43
C THR A 113 -13.67 -6.97 26.50
N LEU A 114 -14.65 -6.83 27.40
CA LEU A 114 -15.74 -7.80 27.54
C LEU A 114 -16.52 -7.96 26.23
N GLN A 115 -16.94 -9.19 25.94
CA GLN A 115 -17.74 -9.50 24.76
C GLN A 115 -19.21 -9.21 25.03
N GLU A 116 -19.76 -8.21 24.36
CA GLU A 116 -21.17 -7.84 24.50
C GLU A 116 -22.11 -8.73 23.67
N PHE A 117 -21.65 -9.22 22.51
CA PHE A 117 -22.48 -9.99 21.56
C PHE A 117 -21.72 -11.16 20.93
N TYR A 118 -22.42 -12.28 20.72
CA TYR A 118 -21.95 -13.39 19.89
C TYR A 118 -22.41 -13.17 18.46
N LEU A 119 -21.46 -13.10 17.53
CA LEU A 119 -21.74 -12.95 16.10
C LEU A 119 -21.69 -14.32 15.43
N THR A 120 -22.65 -14.59 14.55
CA THR A 120 -22.57 -15.71 13.62
C THR A 120 -21.43 -15.50 12.62
N ASP A 121 -20.95 -16.59 11.98
CA ASP A 121 -19.87 -16.51 11.00
C ASP A 121 -20.22 -15.60 9.81
N ALA A 122 -21.48 -15.62 9.36
CA ALA A 122 -22.01 -14.80 8.28
C ALA A 122 -22.13 -13.31 8.65
N GLU A 123 -22.58 -12.99 9.86
CA GLU A 123 -22.60 -11.61 10.37
C GLU A 123 -21.19 -11.06 10.52
N ARG A 124 -20.27 -11.88 11.05
CA ARG A 124 -18.85 -11.52 11.15
C ARG A 124 -18.27 -11.22 9.76
N LEU A 125 -18.56 -12.08 8.77
CA LEU A 125 -18.11 -11.88 7.39
C LEU A 125 -18.65 -10.57 6.79
N THR A 126 -19.90 -10.23 7.07
CA THR A 126 -20.50 -8.97 6.60
C THR A 126 -19.80 -7.76 7.23
N LYS A 127 -19.62 -7.76 8.55
CA LYS A 127 -18.91 -6.68 9.26
C LYS A 127 -17.45 -6.54 8.82
N GLU A 128 -16.77 -7.65 8.55
CA GLU A 128 -15.41 -7.60 7.98
C GLU A 128 -15.40 -6.94 6.61
N GLN A 129 -16.39 -7.22 5.75
CA GLN A 129 -16.52 -6.53 4.46
C GLN A 129 -16.75 -5.03 4.64
N ASP A 130 -17.54 -4.62 5.63
CA ASP A 130 -17.75 -3.20 5.96
C ASP A 130 -16.45 -2.52 6.42
N VAL A 131 -15.65 -3.20 7.25
CA VAL A 131 -14.32 -2.71 7.67
C VAL A 131 -13.39 -2.56 6.47
N LEU A 132 -13.28 -3.59 5.62
CA LEU A 132 -12.44 -3.54 4.42
C LEU A 132 -12.90 -2.45 3.46
N ALA A 133 -14.20 -2.25 3.33
CA ALA A 133 -14.79 -1.22 2.51
C ALA A 133 -14.47 0.18 3.02
N ARG A 134 -14.50 0.38 4.33
CA ARG A 134 -14.13 1.66 4.92
C ARG A 134 -12.62 1.91 4.89
N MET A 135 -11.82 0.84 4.92
CA MET A 135 -10.37 0.89 4.83
C MET A 135 -9.87 1.19 3.40
N GLU A 136 -10.58 0.79 2.36
CA GLU A 136 -10.18 0.99 0.95
C GLU A 136 -9.88 2.45 0.56
N PRO A 137 -10.76 3.45 0.82
CA PRO A 137 -10.42 4.85 0.54
C PRO A 137 -9.27 5.37 1.42
N LEU A 138 -9.06 4.79 2.60
CA LEU A 138 -7.95 5.17 3.47
C LEU A 138 -6.62 4.63 2.93
N LEU A 139 -6.62 3.43 2.35
CA LEU A 139 -5.44 2.85 1.68
C LEU A 139 -5.03 3.66 0.46
N ASP A 140 -5.99 4.08 -0.35
CA ASP A 140 -5.74 4.97 -1.48
C ASP A 140 -5.10 6.29 -1.01
N GLN A 141 -5.67 6.90 0.03
CA GLN A 141 -5.11 8.11 0.65
C GLN A 141 -3.73 7.91 1.30
N ALA A 142 -3.42 6.69 1.74
CA ALA A 142 -2.11 6.29 2.24
C ALA A 142 -1.14 5.86 1.11
N ASN A 143 -1.49 6.14 -0.15
CA ASN A 143 -0.67 5.90 -1.33
C ASN A 143 -0.41 4.40 -1.60
N PHE A 144 -1.34 3.53 -1.20
CA PHE A 144 -1.31 2.11 -1.55
C PHE A 144 -2.14 1.81 -2.81
N ASN A 145 -1.56 1.06 -3.74
CA ASN A 145 -2.22 0.53 -4.92
C ASN A 145 -2.78 -0.87 -4.64
N LYS A 146 -4.05 -1.10 -4.94
CA LYS A 146 -4.68 -2.42 -4.84
C LYS A 146 -4.18 -3.33 -5.95
N LEU A 147 -3.76 -4.54 -5.61
CA LEU A 147 -3.31 -5.51 -6.61
C LEU A 147 -4.50 -6.06 -7.39
N SER A 148 -4.44 -5.96 -8.71
CA SER A 148 -5.42 -6.53 -9.62
C SER A 148 -5.40 -8.06 -9.56
N LYS A 149 -6.48 -8.69 -9.99
CA LYS A 149 -6.58 -10.16 -10.01
C LYS A 149 -5.53 -10.79 -10.93
N GLU A 150 -5.23 -10.14 -12.04
CA GLU A 150 -4.21 -10.60 -12.99
C GLU A 150 -2.82 -10.46 -12.39
N ALA A 151 -2.55 -9.34 -11.73
CA ALA A 151 -1.30 -9.11 -11.03
C ALA A 151 -1.07 -10.11 -9.90
N LEU A 152 -2.09 -10.38 -9.10
CA LEU A 152 -2.03 -11.37 -8.05
C LEU A 152 -1.85 -12.78 -8.62
N ALA A 153 -2.56 -13.15 -9.69
CA ALA A 153 -2.42 -14.46 -10.33
C ALA A 153 -1.02 -14.66 -10.92
N TYR A 154 -0.44 -13.62 -11.51
CA TYR A 154 0.93 -13.63 -12.00
C TYR A 154 1.92 -13.84 -10.84
N ALA A 155 1.83 -13.02 -9.80
CA ALA A 155 2.71 -13.06 -8.64
C ALA A 155 2.67 -14.38 -7.86
N LEU A 156 1.50 -15.02 -7.78
CA LEU A 156 1.33 -16.33 -7.11
C LEU A 156 1.77 -17.54 -7.96
N ILE A 157 2.14 -17.34 -9.24
CA ILE A 157 2.58 -18.41 -10.14
C ILE A 157 4.06 -18.31 -10.48
N VAL A 158 4.59 -17.11 -10.62
CA VAL A 158 6.01 -16.90 -10.91
C VAL A 158 6.84 -17.27 -9.68
N ASN A 159 7.79 -18.18 -9.87
CA ASN A 159 8.73 -18.61 -8.84
C ASN A 159 10.13 -18.13 -9.22
N HIS A 160 10.89 -17.58 -8.27
CA HIS A 160 12.28 -17.23 -8.54
C HIS A 160 13.20 -18.45 -8.29
N PRO A 161 14.16 -18.77 -9.19
CA PRO A 161 15.08 -19.91 -9.04
C PRO A 161 16.04 -19.84 -7.85
N HIS A 162 16.01 -18.75 -7.08
CA HIS A 162 16.88 -18.50 -5.94
C HIS A 162 16.15 -18.55 -4.60
N ASP A 163 14.83 -18.78 -4.63
CA ASP A 163 14.06 -18.92 -3.41
C ASP A 163 14.18 -20.38 -2.94
N GLU A 164 14.86 -20.57 -1.81
CA GLU A 164 15.13 -21.91 -1.26
C GLU A 164 13.85 -22.64 -0.83
N VAL A 165 12.79 -21.88 -0.53
CA VAL A 165 11.49 -22.39 -0.08
C VAL A 165 10.40 -21.93 -1.04
N GLN A 166 9.85 -22.88 -1.80
CA GLN A 166 8.65 -22.67 -2.59
C GLN A 166 7.43 -22.99 -1.74
N VAL A 167 6.39 -22.19 -1.88
CA VAL A 167 5.14 -22.40 -1.17
C VAL A 167 4.04 -22.61 -2.21
N THR A 168 2.89 -23.10 -1.80
CA THR A 168 1.76 -23.26 -2.70
C THR A 168 0.49 -22.95 -1.93
N VAL A 169 -0.25 -21.99 -2.46
CA VAL A 169 -1.51 -21.54 -1.87
C VAL A 169 -2.64 -22.43 -2.35
N ASN A 170 -3.44 -22.94 -1.41
CA ASN A 170 -4.73 -23.53 -1.72
C ASN A 170 -5.83 -22.47 -1.57
N LEU A 171 -6.27 -21.89 -2.69
CA LEU A 171 -7.28 -20.82 -2.70
C LEU A 171 -8.64 -21.27 -2.11
N ASP A 172 -8.94 -22.57 -2.10
CA ASP A 172 -10.21 -23.09 -1.58
C ASP A 172 -10.32 -22.95 -0.06
N GLN A 173 -9.22 -22.72 0.64
CA GLN A 173 -9.19 -22.51 2.09
C GLN A 173 -9.57 -21.08 2.49
N TYR A 174 -9.61 -20.15 1.54
CA TYR A 174 -9.82 -18.74 1.81
C TYR A 174 -11.25 -18.31 1.49
N GLU A 175 -11.80 -17.41 2.30
CA GLU A 175 -13.03 -16.69 2.00
C GLU A 175 -12.81 -15.46 1.11
N TYR A 176 -11.70 -14.78 1.30
CA TYR A 176 -11.20 -13.76 0.39
C TYR A 176 -9.71 -13.53 0.66
N ILE A 177 -9.03 -12.97 -0.33
CA ILE A 177 -7.65 -12.51 -0.25
C ILE A 177 -7.58 -11.19 -0.99
N THR A 178 -6.98 -10.18 -0.38
CA THR A 178 -6.73 -8.88 -1.02
C THR A 178 -5.33 -8.40 -0.64
N PHE A 179 -4.61 -7.88 -1.62
CA PHE A 179 -3.30 -7.29 -1.43
C PHE A 179 -3.32 -5.83 -1.85
N TRP A 180 -2.57 -5.02 -1.13
CA TRP A 180 -2.24 -3.65 -1.52
C TRP A 180 -0.73 -3.47 -1.39
N ALA A 181 -0.14 -2.76 -2.35
CA ALA A 181 1.28 -2.44 -2.33
C ALA A 181 1.49 -0.94 -2.47
N LEU A 182 2.48 -0.41 -1.75
CA LEU A 182 2.81 1.02 -1.79
C LEU A 182 3.38 1.45 -3.15
N GLY A 183 4.09 0.54 -3.80
CA GLY A 183 4.80 0.80 -5.05
C GLY A 183 5.88 -0.23 -5.29
N GLN A 184 6.20 -0.45 -6.56
CA GLN A 184 7.27 -1.34 -6.99
C GLN A 184 8.61 -0.60 -6.99
N ARG A 185 9.68 -1.31 -6.60
CA ARG A 185 11.06 -0.87 -6.73
C ARG A 185 11.90 -1.98 -7.36
N ILE A 186 13.01 -1.58 -7.99
CA ILE A 186 14.02 -2.49 -8.52
C ILE A 186 15.30 -2.26 -7.71
N GLY A 187 15.91 -3.34 -7.24
CA GLY A 187 17.23 -3.27 -6.61
C GLY A 187 17.62 -4.53 -5.88
N PRO A 188 18.80 -4.52 -5.22
CA PRO A 188 19.33 -5.70 -4.56
C PRO A 188 18.52 -5.99 -3.29
N LEU A 189 17.70 -7.04 -3.31
CA LEU A 189 16.96 -7.45 -2.13
C LEU A 189 17.88 -8.18 -1.15
N ARG A 190 18.11 -7.59 0.02
CA ARG A 190 18.80 -8.28 1.13
C ARG A 190 17.86 -9.32 1.74
N VAL A 191 17.80 -10.52 1.17
CA VAL A 191 17.14 -11.66 1.82
C VAL A 191 17.91 -11.98 3.11
N MET A 192 17.26 -11.83 4.27
CA MET A 192 17.90 -12.03 5.59
C MET A 192 18.44 -13.45 5.84
N THR A 193 18.16 -14.41 4.95
CA THR A 193 18.54 -15.82 5.11
C THR A 193 20.00 -16.12 4.82
N ALA A 194 20.74 -15.25 4.11
CA ALA A 194 22.17 -15.46 3.91
C ALA A 194 22.96 -15.01 5.15
N THR A 195 23.19 -15.94 6.08
CA THR A 195 24.23 -15.79 7.11
C THR A 195 25.55 -15.37 6.45
N ARG A 196 26.37 -14.58 7.15
CA ARG A 196 27.66 -14.07 6.64
C ARG A 196 28.58 -15.20 6.10
N ALA A 197 28.41 -16.42 6.60
CA ALA A 197 29.09 -17.63 6.14
C ALA A 197 28.65 -18.09 4.74
N GLN A 198 27.36 -17.96 4.40
CA GLN A 198 26.79 -18.36 3.11
C GLN A 198 27.14 -17.40 1.95
N ARG A 199 27.74 -16.24 2.27
CA ARG A 199 28.31 -15.31 1.29
C ARG A 199 29.68 -15.75 0.76
N ARG A 200 30.34 -16.71 1.41
CA ARG A 200 31.63 -17.23 0.96
C ARG A 200 31.39 -18.62 0.39
N GLY A 201 31.34 -18.73 -0.94
CA GLY A 201 31.52 -20.03 -1.56
C GLY A 201 32.87 -20.63 -1.14
N PHE A 202 33.06 -21.93 -1.32
CA PHE A 202 34.35 -22.60 -1.11
C PHE A 202 35.52 -21.90 -1.86
N PHE A 203 35.20 -21.09 -2.88
CA PHE A 203 36.08 -20.12 -3.53
C PHE A 203 35.55 -18.68 -3.38
N GLY A 204 35.80 -18.05 -2.24
CA GLY A 204 36.15 -16.63 -2.08
C GLY A 204 35.27 -15.46 -2.61
N THR A 205 34.30 -15.64 -3.50
CA THR A 205 33.54 -14.50 -4.07
C THR A 205 32.24 -14.27 -3.32
N ALA A 206 32.04 -13.03 -2.86
CA ALA A 206 30.78 -12.60 -2.28
C ALA A 206 29.69 -12.64 -3.35
N ARG A 207 28.67 -13.48 -3.17
CA ARG A 207 27.49 -13.47 -4.06
C ARG A 207 26.81 -12.11 -3.96
N ILE A 208 26.89 -11.32 -5.03
CA ILE A 208 26.16 -10.06 -5.18
C ILE A 208 24.68 -10.43 -5.33
N PRO A 209 23.77 -9.93 -4.47
CA PRO A 209 22.35 -10.16 -4.66
C PRO A 209 21.90 -9.54 -5.98
N ALA A 210 21.30 -10.34 -6.85
CA ALA A 210 20.74 -9.86 -8.11
C ALA A 210 19.63 -8.83 -7.85
N ASP A 211 19.51 -7.85 -8.74
CA ASP A 211 18.40 -6.91 -8.70
C ASP A 211 17.09 -7.64 -8.92
N ARG A 212 16.10 -7.34 -8.07
CA ARG A 212 14.77 -7.91 -8.16
C ARG A 212 13.71 -6.82 -8.03
N HIS A 213 12.56 -7.10 -8.62
CA HIS A 213 11.36 -6.33 -8.41
C HIS A 213 10.76 -6.67 -7.05
N TYR A 214 10.53 -5.66 -6.22
CA TYR A 214 9.94 -5.85 -4.90
C TYR A 214 9.01 -4.70 -4.51
N PHE A 215 8.09 -4.99 -3.61
CA PHE A 215 7.21 -4.00 -3.02
C PHE A 215 7.77 -3.54 -1.68
N LYS A 216 7.92 -2.21 -1.51
CA LYS A 216 8.49 -1.63 -0.29
C LYS A 216 7.65 -1.93 0.95
N ARG A 217 6.33 -1.90 0.77
CA ARG A 217 5.32 -2.29 1.74
C ARG A 217 4.18 -3.03 1.05
N VAL A 218 3.75 -4.13 1.65
CA VAL A 218 2.60 -4.92 1.19
C VAL A 218 1.65 -5.13 2.36
N ILE A 219 0.40 -4.74 2.20
CA ILE A 219 -0.69 -5.07 3.12
C ILE A 219 -1.44 -6.26 2.55
N VAL A 220 -1.71 -7.25 3.39
CA VAL A 220 -2.56 -8.39 3.07
C VAL A 220 -3.78 -8.38 3.99
N ALA A 221 -4.95 -8.54 3.38
CA ALA A 221 -6.19 -8.89 4.07
C ALA A 221 -6.63 -10.27 3.62
N ALA A 222 -6.73 -11.21 4.54
CA ALA A 222 -7.17 -12.55 4.24
C ALA A 222 -8.08 -13.08 5.33
N ARG A 223 -9.07 -13.87 4.94
CA ARG A 223 -9.85 -14.71 5.86
C ARG A 223 -9.82 -16.14 5.35
N THR A 224 -9.51 -17.08 6.23
CA THR A 224 -9.69 -18.51 5.96
C THR A 224 -11.10 -18.96 6.36
N LYS A 225 -11.56 -20.09 5.80
CA LYS A 225 -12.87 -20.68 6.15
C LYS A 225 -12.96 -20.94 7.65
N ASN A 226 -14.05 -20.48 8.27
CA ASN A 226 -14.31 -20.59 9.70
C ASN A 226 -13.28 -19.87 10.61
N ALA A 227 -12.52 -18.92 10.07
CA ALA A 227 -11.61 -18.08 10.84
C ALA A 227 -12.05 -16.62 10.83
N HIS A 228 -11.18 -15.73 11.30
CA HIS A 228 -11.39 -14.28 11.33
C HIS A 228 -10.50 -13.58 10.30
N LEU A 229 -10.82 -12.33 10.00
CA LEU A 229 -9.97 -11.43 9.22
C LEU A 229 -8.57 -11.30 9.84
N VAL A 230 -7.55 -11.53 9.02
CA VAL A 230 -6.16 -11.22 9.32
C VAL A 230 -5.71 -10.06 8.44
N LEU A 231 -5.22 -9.00 9.06
CA LEU A 231 -4.57 -7.87 8.44
C LEU A 231 -3.11 -7.82 8.85
N LYS A 232 -2.19 -7.83 7.87
CA LYS A 232 -0.75 -7.73 8.12
C LYS A 232 -0.07 -6.82 7.11
N CYS A 233 0.96 -6.11 7.55
CA CYS A 233 1.80 -5.27 6.71
C CYS A 233 3.24 -5.76 6.74
N PHE A 234 3.79 -5.98 5.56
CA PHE A 234 5.13 -6.52 5.36
C PHE A 234 6.02 -5.52 4.65
N LYS A 235 7.34 -5.67 4.79
CA LYS A 235 8.34 -4.83 4.15
C LYS A 235 9.20 -5.61 3.18
N ASP A 236 9.60 -4.94 2.10
CA ASP A 236 10.63 -5.41 1.18
C ASP A 236 10.33 -6.82 0.65
N ILE A 237 9.11 -7.00 0.12
CA ILE A 237 8.62 -8.31 -0.35
C ILE A 237 8.87 -8.44 -1.86
N PRO A 238 9.61 -9.47 -2.31
CA PRO A 238 9.77 -9.72 -3.74
C PRO A 238 8.42 -10.04 -4.37
N LEU A 239 8.27 -9.72 -5.65
CA LEU A 239 7.02 -9.94 -6.37
C LEU A 239 6.55 -11.41 -6.31
N GLU A 240 7.49 -12.34 -6.43
CA GLU A 240 7.27 -13.79 -6.40
C GLU A 240 6.96 -14.30 -4.97
N GLY A 241 7.25 -13.51 -3.94
CA GLY A 241 7.10 -13.89 -2.53
C GLY A 241 5.72 -13.61 -1.93
N LEU A 242 4.76 -13.09 -2.71
CA LEU A 242 3.44 -12.72 -2.17
C LEU A 242 2.69 -13.91 -1.57
N GLU A 243 2.90 -15.12 -2.09
CA GLU A 243 2.30 -16.34 -1.55
C GLU A 243 2.71 -16.62 -0.10
N GLN A 244 3.90 -16.19 0.29
CA GLN A 244 4.48 -16.45 1.62
C GLN A 244 3.83 -15.59 2.71
N LEU A 245 3.12 -14.52 2.32
CA LEU A 245 2.46 -13.61 3.25
C LEU A 245 1.12 -14.13 3.76
N LEU A 246 0.61 -15.20 3.14
CA LEU A 246 -0.71 -15.72 3.42
C LEU A 246 -0.73 -16.60 4.69
N PRO A 247 -1.82 -16.58 5.46
CA PRO A 247 -1.88 -17.28 6.74
C PRO A 247 -1.87 -18.81 6.66
N SER A 248 -2.32 -19.40 5.56
CA SER A 248 -2.42 -20.86 5.34
C SER A 248 -1.80 -21.24 4.01
N VAL A 249 -0.56 -21.73 4.06
CA VAL A 249 0.20 -22.07 2.85
C VAL A 249 0.86 -23.43 3.05
N LYS A 250 0.91 -24.23 1.98
CA LYS A 250 1.58 -25.53 2.01
C LYS A 250 3.00 -25.38 1.46
N VAL A 251 4.00 -25.73 2.26
CA VAL A 251 5.39 -25.74 1.80
C VAL A 251 5.57 -26.79 0.73
N ARG A 252 6.03 -26.38 -0.45
CA ARG A 252 6.38 -27.27 -1.56
C ARG A 252 7.87 -27.55 -1.50
N THR A 253 8.24 -28.70 -0.94
CA THR A 253 9.62 -29.18 -1.02
C THR A 253 9.81 -29.98 -2.31
N SER A 254 10.90 -29.73 -3.05
CA SER A 254 11.31 -30.61 -4.14
C SER A 254 11.55 -32.03 -3.59
N ILE A 255 11.08 -33.07 -4.29
CA ILE A 255 11.21 -34.47 -3.83
C ILE A 255 12.69 -34.84 -3.62
N PHE A 256 13.57 -34.35 -4.51
CA PHE A 256 15.02 -34.52 -4.40
C PHE A 256 15.57 -33.81 -3.16
N TYR A 257 15.13 -32.58 -2.90
CA TYR A 257 15.54 -31.83 -1.71
C TYR A 257 14.98 -32.45 -0.42
N ARG A 258 13.76 -33.01 -0.44
CA ARG A 258 13.17 -33.74 0.69
C ARG A 258 13.93 -35.03 0.96
N ALA A 259 14.34 -35.75 -0.08
CA ALA A 259 15.18 -36.94 0.04
C ALA A 259 16.57 -36.58 0.62
N LEU A 260 17.22 -35.54 0.09
CA LEU A 260 18.50 -35.02 0.57
C LEU A 260 18.41 -34.51 2.02
N LEU A 261 17.36 -33.76 2.36
CA LEU A 261 17.10 -33.29 3.71
C LEU A 261 16.90 -34.48 4.66
N ASN A 262 16.12 -35.49 4.27
CA ASN A 262 15.89 -36.66 5.10
C ASN A 262 17.17 -37.49 5.29
N THR A 263 18.00 -37.67 4.26
CA THR A 263 19.30 -38.33 4.41
C THR A 263 20.24 -37.50 5.29
N MET A 264 20.28 -36.17 5.15
CA MET A 264 21.06 -35.30 6.03
C MET A 264 20.54 -35.29 7.47
N LEU A 265 19.21 -35.32 7.68
CA LEU A 265 18.60 -35.40 9.02
C LEU A 265 18.92 -36.74 9.70
N MET A 266 18.96 -37.82 8.91
CA MET A 266 19.28 -39.17 9.37
C MET A 266 20.76 -39.34 9.72
N VAL A 267 21.65 -38.63 9.01
CA VAL A 267 23.10 -38.67 9.26
C VAL A 267 23.53 -37.66 10.33
N PHE A 268 22.89 -36.49 10.43
CA PHE A 268 23.33 -35.38 11.30
C PHE A 268 22.36 -34.95 12.40
N GLY A 269 21.24 -35.66 12.61
CA GLY A 269 20.38 -35.50 13.80
C GLY A 269 19.81 -34.08 14.02
N GLN A 270 19.59 -33.30 12.97
CA GLN A 270 19.34 -31.87 13.12
C GLN A 270 17.83 -31.54 13.12
N ARG A 271 17.18 -31.61 14.29
CA ARG A 271 15.77 -31.23 14.53
C ARG A 271 15.46 -29.73 14.36
N ARG A 272 16.04 -29.04 13.37
CA ARG A 272 15.93 -27.56 13.25
C ARG A 272 14.76 -27.06 12.39
N ASN A 273 14.28 -27.84 11.41
CA ASN A 273 13.36 -27.33 10.38
C ASN A 273 11.85 -27.39 10.73
N ILE A 274 11.42 -28.18 11.72
CA ILE A 274 10.01 -28.20 12.17
C ILE A 274 9.73 -26.99 13.07
N HIS A 275 10.68 -26.67 13.95
CA HIS A 275 10.60 -25.54 14.87
C HIS A 275 10.54 -24.19 14.13
N SER A 276 11.14 -24.06 12.95
CA SER A 276 11.13 -22.80 12.19
C SER A 276 9.74 -22.44 11.66
N LEU A 277 8.95 -23.42 11.19
CA LEU A 277 7.58 -23.17 10.73
C LEU A 277 6.64 -22.81 11.88
N GLU A 278 6.77 -23.49 13.02
CA GLU A 278 6.04 -23.14 14.24
C GLU A 278 6.39 -21.73 14.73
N LEU A 279 7.67 -21.35 14.69
CA LEU A 279 8.12 -20.00 15.02
C LEU A 279 7.57 -18.95 14.05
N VAL A 280 7.56 -19.23 12.74
CA VAL A 280 6.96 -18.32 11.74
C VAL A 280 5.47 -18.13 12.00
N HIS A 281 4.75 -19.23 12.25
CA HIS A 281 3.32 -19.18 12.59
C HIS A 281 3.09 -18.41 13.90
N MET A 282 3.91 -18.66 14.92
CA MET A 282 3.86 -17.94 16.18
C MET A 282 4.10 -16.44 15.98
N LEU A 283 5.14 -16.04 15.25
CA LEU A 283 5.41 -14.63 14.96
C LEU A 283 4.29 -13.98 14.15
N TYR A 284 3.68 -14.71 13.21
CA TYR A 284 2.59 -14.21 12.39
C TYR A 284 1.34 -13.90 13.23
N TYR A 285 0.93 -14.81 14.12
CA TYR A 285 -0.32 -14.69 14.90
C TYR A 285 -0.17 -14.11 16.30
N ARG A 286 1.01 -14.21 16.93
CA ARG A 286 1.27 -13.71 18.30
C ARG A 286 2.03 -12.39 18.33
N SER A 287 2.30 -11.78 17.18
CA SER A 287 2.83 -10.42 17.14
C SER A 287 1.82 -9.43 17.70
N THR A 288 2.30 -8.48 18.51
CA THR A 288 1.51 -7.35 19.03
C THR A 288 0.92 -6.48 17.91
N SER A 289 1.53 -6.52 16.72
CA SER A 289 1.00 -5.91 15.49
C SER A 289 -0.26 -6.64 15.03
N ASN A 290 -1.33 -6.38 15.77
CA ASN A 290 -2.67 -6.86 15.53
C ASN A 290 -3.32 -6.02 14.41
N ASN A 291 -4.51 -6.43 14.00
CA ASN A 291 -5.26 -5.71 12.97
C ASN A 291 -5.49 -4.24 13.37
N SER A 292 -5.79 -3.96 14.65
CA SER A 292 -6.10 -2.61 15.14
C SER A 292 -4.91 -1.65 15.02
N GLU A 293 -3.71 -2.09 15.40
CA GLU A 293 -2.48 -1.31 15.28
C GLU A 293 -2.20 -0.93 13.81
N LEU A 294 -2.51 -1.83 12.87
CA LEU A 294 -2.39 -1.53 11.45
C LEU A 294 -3.43 -0.48 11.00
N LEU A 295 -4.65 -0.50 11.52
CA LEU A 295 -5.68 0.53 11.23
C LEU A 295 -5.22 1.91 11.74
N ASP A 296 -4.63 1.97 12.93
CA ASP A 296 -4.04 3.18 13.51
C ASP A 296 -2.90 3.70 12.62
N ALA A 297 -1.92 2.84 12.32
CA ALA A 297 -0.76 3.19 11.53
C ALA A 297 -1.13 3.62 10.09
N LEU A 298 -2.14 2.99 9.51
CA LEU A 298 -2.64 3.34 8.18
C LEU A 298 -3.29 4.72 8.17
N THR A 299 -4.11 5.02 9.18
CA THR A 299 -4.77 6.34 9.29
C THR A 299 -3.75 7.45 9.44
N LEU A 300 -2.77 7.25 10.33
CA LEU A 300 -1.68 8.22 10.51
C LEU A 300 -0.88 8.42 9.21
N ARG A 301 -0.60 7.35 8.47
CA ARG A 301 0.07 7.45 7.17
C ARG A 301 -0.76 8.24 6.15
N ALA A 302 -2.05 7.95 6.04
CA ALA A 302 -2.93 8.67 5.12
C ALA A 302 -2.94 10.18 5.41
N GLN A 303 -3.00 10.54 6.70
CA GLN A 303 -2.90 11.93 7.14
C GLN A 303 -1.57 12.57 6.75
N GLU A 304 -0.45 11.88 7.02
CA GLU A 304 0.88 12.42 6.75
C GLU A 304 1.12 12.60 5.24
N GLU A 305 0.74 11.62 4.41
CA GLU A 305 0.87 11.73 2.95
C GLU A 305 0.00 12.85 2.39
N HIS A 306 -1.24 12.96 2.85
CA HIS A 306 -2.12 14.06 2.44
C HIS A 306 -1.54 15.43 2.82
N ALA A 307 -0.95 15.57 4.02
CA ALA A 307 -0.28 16.81 4.42
C ALA A 307 0.89 17.16 3.49
N LYS A 308 1.76 16.19 3.17
CA LYS A 308 2.88 16.39 2.25
C LYS A 308 2.43 16.86 0.87
N GLU A 309 1.37 16.25 0.34
CA GLU A 309 0.83 16.61 -0.96
C GLU A 309 0.31 18.03 -1.01
N VAL A 310 -0.44 18.45 0.01
CA VAL A 310 -0.97 19.81 0.12
C VAL A 310 0.15 20.84 0.26
N ILE A 311 1.17 20.53 1.08
CA ILE A 311 2.33 21.40 1.28
C ILE A 311 3.11 21.57 -0.04
N LEU A 312 3.38 20.47 -0.75
CA LEU A 312 4.04 20.51 -2.06
C LEU A 312 3.22 21.32 -3.07
N ALA A 313 1.94 21.02 -3.22
CA ALA A 313 1.08 21.72 -4.15
C ALA A 313 1.05 23.24 -3.89
N HIS A 314 0.93 23.66 -2.63
CA HIS A 314 0.96 25.07 -2.25
C HIS A 314 2.28 25.75 -2.62
N SER A 315 3.41 25.14 -2.27
CA SER A 315 4.74 25.71 -2.56
C SER A 315 4.97 25.93 -4.06
N PHE A 316 4.55 25.00 -4.91
CA PHE A 316 4.71 25.11 -6.36
C PHE A 316 3.70 26.06 -7.01
N LEU A 317 2.47 26.16 -6.48
CA LEU A 317 1.48 27.14 -6.94
C LEU A 317 1.91 28.57 -6.64
N LEU A 318 2.51 28.83 -5.47
CA LEU A 318 3.08 30.15 -5.14
C LEU A 318 4.17 30.57 -6.12
N ARG A 319 5.01 29.63 -6.56
CA ARG A 319 6.06 29.87 -7.55
C ARG A 319 5.50 30.23 -8.93
N CYS A 320 4.37 29.64 -9.32
CA CYS A 320 3.71 29.91 -10.60
C CYS A 320 2.95 31.26 -10.63
N HIS A 321 2.77 31.90 -9.47
CA HIS A 321 2.18 33.23 -9.36
C HIS A 321 3.22 34.29 -8.95
N PRO A 322 4.17 34.66 -9.83
CA PRO A 322 4.94 35.88 -9.61
C PRO A 322 3.98 37.09 -9.74
N GLN A 323 3.91 37.90 -8.69
CA GLN A 323 3.34 39.24 -8.77
C GLN A 323 4.06 40.00 -9.90
N HIS A 324 3.29 40.44 -10.91
CA HIS A 324 3.68 41.21 -12.10
C HIS A 324 4.51 40.50 -13.19
N GLN A 325 3.85 40.12 -14.31
CA GLN A 325 4.24 40.57 -15.66
C GLN A 325 3.17 40.26 -16.75
N HIS A 326 2.69 41.36 -17.36
CA HIS A 326 1.98 41.55 -18.64
C HIS A 326 0.60 40.87 -18.94
N PRO A 327 -0.44 41.66 -19.29
CA PRO A 327 -1.66 41.14 -19.87
C PRO A 327 -1.45 40.87 -21.37
N LEU A 328 -1.66 39.62 -21.81
CA LEU A 328 -1.82 39.26 -23.22
C LEU A 328 -3.20 38.62 -23.46
N PRO A 329 -3.74 38.73 -24.68
CA PRO A 329 -5.17 38.96 -24.91
C PRO A 329 -6.00 37.69 -24.80
N LYS A 330 -7.28 37.93 -24.50
CA LYS A 330 -8.36 36.96 -24.48
C LYS A 330 -8.47 36.27 -25.84
N GLU A 331 -8.11 35.01 -25.92
CA GLU A 331 -8.58 34.11 -26.98
C GLU A 331 -9.42 32.99 -26.36
N THR A 332 -10.73 33.17 -26.54
CA THR A 332 -11.72 32.16 -26.92
C THR A 332 -11.52 30.71 -26.45
N GLY A 333 -12.37 30.36 -25.49
CA GLY A 333 -13.01 29.07 -25.23
C GLY A 333 -12.52 27.84 -25.99
N VAL A 334 -12.02 26.87 -25.22
CA VAL A 334 -12.51 25.48 -25.07
C VAL A 334 -11.47 24.70 -24.23
N GLU A 335 -11.94 24.02 -23.17
CA GLU A 335 -11.23 23.06 -22.29
C GLU A 335 -10.09 23.59 -21.39
N THR A 336 -10.43 24.16 -20.23
CA THR A 336 -9.44 24.73 -19.29
C THR A 336 -9.75 24.46 -17.81
N ASP A 337 -9.74 23.19 -17.39
CA ASP A 337 -9.58 22.82 -15.97
C ASP A 337 -8.46 21.78 -15.75
N SER A 338 -8.10 20.99 -16.78
CA SER A 338 -7.09 19.91 -16.66
C SER A 338 -5.64 20.39 -16.79
N LYS A 339 -5.37 21.44 -17.58
CA LYS A 339 -4.00 21.92 -17.84
C LYS A 339 -3.21 22.39 -16.59
N PRO A 340 -3.79 23.12 -15.61
CA PRO A 340 -3.01 23.59 -14.46
C PRO A 340 -2.62 22.48 -13.49
N VAL A 341 -3.48 21.46 -13.31
CA VAL A 341 -3.24 20.33 -12.39
C VAL A 341 -2.15 19.42 -12.93
N GLU A 342 -2.19 19.13 -14.23
CA GLU A 342 -1.16 18.32 -14.91
C GLU A 342 0.22 19.00 -14.85
N HIS A 343 0.27 20.31 -15.09
CA HIS A 343 1.51 21.08 -15.00
C HIS A 343 2.10 21.10 -13.58
N LEU A 344 1.23 21.25 -12.56
CA LEU A 344 1.64 21.15 -11.16
C LEU A 344 2.22 19.76 -10.85
N ARG A 345 1.56 18.70 -11.33
CA ARG A 345 2.02 17.32 -11.16
C ARG A 345 3.43 17.15 -11.73
N GLU A 346 3.65 17.53 -12.99
CA GLU A 346 4.96 17.41 -13.64
C GLU A 346 6.08 18.14 -12.89
N GLN A 347 5.83 19.37 -12.41
CA GLN A 347 6.83 20.12 -11.66
C GLN A 347 7.19 19.47 -10.33
N VAL A 348 6.18 19.00 -9.58
CA VAL A 348 6.39 18.33 -8.29
C VAL A 348 7.10 16.99 -8.48
N GLU A 349 6.70 16.20 -9.48
CA GLU A 349 7.34 14.93 -9.80
C GLU A 349 8.80 15.10 -10.22
N ALA A 350 9.11 16.13 -11.03
CA ALA A 350 10.49 16.46 -11.39
C ALA A 350 11.33 16.83 -10.16
N TRP A 351 10.77 17.61 -9.24
CA TRP A 351 11.42 17.97 -7.99
C TRP A 351 11.66 16.75 -7.08
N LEU A 352 10.64 15.90 -6.93
CA LEU A 352 10.72 14.67 -6.16
C LEU A 352 11.77 13.72 -6.74
N ARG A 353 11.85 13.60 -8.07
CA ARG A 353 12.87 12.80 -8.76
C ARG A 353 14.26 13.33 -8.49
N LEU A 354 14.46 14.65 -8.56
CA LEU A 354 15.75 15.28 -8.29
C LEU A 354 16.24 15.03 -6.85
N HIS A 355 15.34 15.12 -5.87
CA HIS A 355 15.70 15.04 -4.45
C HIS A 355 15.73 13.61 -3.89
N SER A 356 14.91 12.71 -4.41
CA SER A 356 14.81 11.32 -3.92
C SER A 356 15.46 10.28 -4.83
N GLY A 357 15.68 10.61 -6.10
CA GLY A 357 16.11 9.64 -7.13
C GLY A 357 15.04 8.64 -7.52
N LEU A 358 13.78 8.80 -7.06
CA LEU A 358 12.66 7.91 -7.35
C LEU A 358 11.68 8.55 -8.33
N GLU A 359 11.08 7.72 -9.18
CA GLU A 359 9.98 8.12 -10.06
C GLU A 359 8.65 7.95 -9.31
N ILE A 360 8.19 9.04 -8.69
CA ILE A 360 6.98 9.07 -7.85
C ILE A 360 5.82 9.64 -8.66
N ASN A 361 4.66 8.99 -8.60
CA ASN A 361 3.41 9.50 -9.16
C ASN A 361 2.69 10.37 -8.11
N PHE A 362 2.56 11.66 -8.38
CA PHE A 362 2.04 12.64 -7.43
C PHE A 362 0.53 12.88 -7.62
N CYS A 363 -0.27 12.74 -6.55
CA CYS A 363 -1.71 13.03 -6.59
C CYS A 363 -2.00 14.54 -6.44
N ALA A 364 -1.95 15.27 -7.54
CA ALA A 364 -2.21 16.71 -7.56
C ALA A 364 -3.69 17.06 -7.31
N GLU A 365 -4.63 16.18 -7.68
CA GLU A 365 -6.07 16.44 -7.59
C GLU A 365 -6.53 16.57 -6.14
N ARG A 366 -6.08 15.65 -5.28
CA ARG A 366 -6.39 15.66 -3.84
C ARG A 366 -5.86 16.93 -3.18
N ALA A 367 -4.60 17.26 -3.45
CA ALA A 367 -3.95 18.45 -2.92
C ALA A 367 -4.69 19.74 -3.35
N CYS A 368 -4.96 19.90 -4.65
CA CYS A 368 -5.69 21.04 -5.19
C CYS A 368 -7.10 21.17 -4.61
N LYS A 369 -7.82 20.07 -4.42
CA LYS A 369 -9.14 20.08 -3.81
C LYS A 369 -9.10 20.62 -2.38
N HIS A 370 -8.16 20.13 -1.57
CA HIS A 370 -8.04 20.58 -0.18
C HIS A 370 -7.55 22.05 -0.09
N LEU A 371 -6.64 22.48 -0.97
CA LEU A 371 -6.25 23.90 -1.04
C LEU A 371 -7.45 24.82 -1.32
N LYS A 372 -8.36 24.42 -2.22
CA LYS A 372 -9.61 25.16 -2.47
C LYS A 372 -10.49 25.24 -1.21
N GLU A 373 -10.61 24.16 -0.46
CA GLU A 373 -11.39 24.12 0.80
C GLU A 373 -10.79 25.00 1.90
N LEU A 374 -9.46 25.06 2.00
CA LEU A 374 -8.76 25.97 2.92
C LEU A 374 -8.95 27.44 2.53
N GLY A 375 -8.86 27.76 1.23
CA GLY A 375 -9.05 29.12 0.71
C GLY A 375 -10.48 29.65 0.86
N ILE A 376 -11.49 28.78 0.94
CA ILE A 376 -12.89 29.18 1.19
C ILE A 376 -13.13 29.51 2.68
N ARG A 377 -12.27 29.07 3.61
CA ARG A 377 -12.48 29.22 5.07
C ARG A 377 -11.66 30.32 5.75
N GLY A 378 -10.70 30.94 5.10
CA GLY A 378 -9.96 32.05 5.71
C GLY A 378 -9.09 32.81 4.72
N ALA A 379 -9.39 34.10 4.57
CA ALA A 379 -8.52 35.17 4.05
C ALA A 379 -7.91 34.96 2.64
N ALA A 380 -8.47 35.70 1.68
CA ALA A 380 -7.76 36.41 0.60
C ALA A 380 -6.64 35.63 -0.15
N TYR A 381 -7.04 34.66 -0.97
CA TYR A 381 -6.45 34.54 -2.31
C TYR A 381 -7.54 34.94 -3.32
N PRO A 382 -7.25 35.84 -4.29
CA PRO A 382 -8.28 36.39 -5.15
C PRO A 382 -8.86 35.27 -6.00
N VAL A 383 -10.17 35.09 -5.81
CA VAL A 383 -11.03 34.16 -6.51
C VAL A 383 -10.92 34.40 -8.01
N ILE A 384 -10.68 33.29 -8.71
CA ILE A 384 -10.90 33.06 -10.14
C ILE A 384 -12.16 33.81 -10.59
N ARG A 385 -11.99 34.76 -11.51
CA ARG A 385 -13.06 35.30 -12.34
C ARG A 385 -12.76 35.05 -13.80
#